data_AF-A0A0M3HGC7-F1
#
_entry.id   AF-A0A0M3HGC7-F1
#
_cell.length_a   1.000
_cell.length_b   1.000
_cell.length_c   1.000
_cell.angle_alpha   90.00
_cell.angle_beta   90.00
_cell.angle_gamma   90.00
#
_symmetry.space_group_name_H-M   'P 1'
#
loop_
_entity.id
_entity.type
_entity.pdbx_description
1 polymer ?
#
loop_
_entity_poly.entity_id
_entity_poly.type
_entity_poly.pdbx_seq_one_letter_code
_entity_poly.pdbx_strand_id
1 'polypeptide(L)'
;MYNSLIIEIQRCSQLDILTKGNYAPSTYVLYELYDFNPSMTTVIYKNADPEFSAINSWILPIGDELNDYLRSAEITFNVIEDYNERTG
;
A
#
# COMPACT_ATOMS: atom_id res chain seq x y z
N MET A 1 -23.51 -15.63 3.36
CA MET A 1 -22.13 -15.78 2.86
C MET A 1 -21.59 -14.38 2.67
N TYR A 2 -20.41 -14.07 3.17
CA TYR A 2 -19.78 -12.75 2.98
C TYR A 2 -18.64 -12.88 1.98
N ASN A 3 -18.41 -11.83 1.20
CA ASN A 3 -17.23 -11.76 0.34
C ASN A 3 -16.07 -11.17 1.16
N SER A 4 -14.86 -11.70 0.97
CA SER A 4 -13.65 -11.17 1.60
C SER A 4 -12.69 -10.68 0.52
N LEU A 5 -12.17 -9.46 0.68
CA LEU A 5 -11.03 -9.00 -0.09
C LEU A 5 -9.79 -9.04 0.79
N ILE A 6 -8.71 -9.59 0.23
CA ILE A 6 -7.40 -9.65 0.86
C ILE A 6 -6.43 -8.93 -0.07
N ILE A 7 -5.69 -7.97 0.47
CA ILE A 7 -4.60 -7.28 -0.22
C ILE A 7 -3.31 -7.60 0.54
N GLU A 8 -2.34 -8.13 -0.18
CA GLU A 8 -1.00 -8.39 0.31
C GLU A 8 0.00 -7.50 -0.44
N ILE A 9 0.64 -6.58 0.28
CA ILE A 9 1.76 -5.79 -0.24
C ILE A 9 3.04 -6.55 0.08
N GLN A 10 3.65 -7.16 -0.93
CA GLN A 10 4.85 -7.98 -0.73
C GLN A 10 6.11 -7.14 -0.68
N ARG A 11 6.48 -6.49 -1.79
CA ARG A 11 7.73 -5.74 -1.91
C ARG A 11 7.69 -4.69 -3.01
N CYS A 12 8.62 -3.74 -2.95
CA CYS A 12 9.07 -2.97 -4.10
C CYS A 12 10.50 -3.38 -4.47
N SER A 13 10.97 -2.96 -5.64
CA SER A 13 12.33 -3.25 -6.08
C SER A 13 12.95 -2.05 -6.78
N GLN A 14 14.26 -1.87 -6.60
CA GLN A 14 15.08 -0.85 -7.27
C GLN A 14 14.57 0.59 -7.05
N LEU A 15 14.10 0.92 -5.85
CA LEU A 15 13.60 2.25 -5.52
C LEU A 15 14.68 3.34 -5.52
N ASP A 16 15.95 2.95 -5.41
CA ASP A 16 17.11 3.85 -5.56
C ASP A 16 17.23 4.43 -6.98
N ILE A 17 16.60 3.84 -8.01
CA ILE A 17 16.52 4.43 -9.35
C ILE A 17 15.83 5.81 -9.29
N LEU A 18 14.84 5.98 -8.40
CA LEU A 18 14.13 7.25 -8.20
C LEU A 18 15.04 8.33 -7.64
N THR A 19 16.05 7.94 -6.86
CA THR A 19 17.05 8.84 -6.29
C THR A 19 18.30 8.96 -7.17
N LYS A 20 18.30 8.35 -8.36
CA LYS A 20 19.47 8.21 -9.26
C LYS A 20 20.65 7.49 -8.59
N GLY A 21 20.36 6.58 -7.67
CA GLY A 21 21.36 5.83 -6.90
C GLY A 21 22.05 6.63 -5.80
N ASN A 22 21.58 7.84 -5.48
CA ASN A 22 22.20 8.67 -4.44
C ASN A 22 21.99 8.10 -3.03
N TYR A 23 20.82 7.49 -2.79
CA TYR A 23 20.49 6.87 -1.50
C TYR A 23 19.31 5.89 -1.65
N ALA A 24 19.19 4.96 -0.71
CA ALA A 24 18.02 4.10 -0.59
C ALA A 24 16.94 4.82 0.22
N PRO A 25 15.70 4.98 -0.31
CA PRO A 25 14.65 5.72 0.39
C PRO A 25 14.07 4.91 1.56
N SER A 26 13.51 5.63 2.54
CA SER A 26 12.62 5.04 3.55
C SER A 26 11.21 5.10 3.01
N THR A 27 10.49 3.97 2.90
CA THR A 27 9.20 3.95 2.19
C THR A 27 8.12 3.16 2.89
N TYR A 28 6.88 3.51 2.60
CA TYR A 28 5.67 2.74 2.88
C TYR A 28 4.72 2.80 1.69
N VAL A 29 3.77 1.87 1.62
CA VAL A 29 2.72 1.86 0.59
C VAL A 29 1.41 2.34 1.20
N LEU A 30 0.76 3.31 0.57
CA LEU A 30 -0.56 3.84 0.91
C LEU A 30 -1.56 3.49 -0.18
N TYR A 31 -2.73 2.99 0.22
CA TYR A 31 -3.83 2.69 -0.69
C TYR A 31 -5.17 2.84 -0.01
N GLU A 32 -6.19 3.08 -0.83
CA GLU A 32 -7.57 3.31 -0.41
C GLU A 32 -8.51 2.40 -1.19
N LEU A 33 -9.61 2.01 -0.55
CA LEU A 33 -10.59 1.14 -1.15
C LEU A 33 -11.99 1.49 -0.63
N TYR A 34 -12.90 1.76 -1.56
CA TYR A 34 -14.32 1.94 -1.26
C TYR A 34 -14.53 2.98 -0.14
N ASP A 35 -15.39 2.70 0.83
CA ASP A 35 -15.66 3.52 2.01
C ASP A 35 -14.79 3.16 3.22
N PHE A 36 -13.78 2.29 3.04
CA PHE A 36 -12.86 1.91 4.10
C PHE A 36 -11.84 3.02 4.37
N ASN A 37 -11.32 3.04 5.60
CA ASN A 37 -10.23 3.95 5.95
C ASN A 37 -8.98 3.65 5.09
N PRO A 38 -8.20 4.68 4.72
CA PRO A 38 -6.91 4.51 4.06
C PRO A 38 -6.01 3.55 4.83
N SER A 39 -5.34 2.68 4.10
CA SER A 39 -4.46 1.66 4.66
C SER A 39 -3.02 1.92 4.26
N MET A 40 -2.10 1.76 5.20
CA MET A 40 -0.68 1.91 4.96
C MET A 40 0.13 0.74 5.54
N THR A 41 1.25 0.43 4.89
CA THR A 41 2.23 -0.51 5.44
C THR A 41 3.06 0.15 6.54
N THR A 42 3.82 -0.64 7.30
CA THR A 42 4.92 -0.09 8.10
C THR A 42 5.99 0.50 7.19
N VAL A 43 6.64 1.57 7.67
CA VAL A 43 7.79 2.18 6.98
C VAL A 43 8.99 1.23 7.06
N ILE A 44 9.61 0.97 5.90
CA ILE A 44 10.89 0.29 5.80
C ILE A 44 11.95 1.34 5.51
N TYR A 45 12.88 1.51 6.43
CA TYR A 45 13.88 2.57 6.36
C TYR A 45 15.05 2.20 5.46
N LYS A 46 15.49 3.18 4.65
CA LYS A 46 16.74 3.16 3.88
C LYS A 46 16.98 1.85 3.10
N ASN A 47 15.97 1.38 2.36
CA ASN A 47 16.05 0.13 1.60
C ASN A 47 15.54 0.32 0.15
N ALA A 48 16.36 -0.06 -0.83
CA ALA A 48 16.02 0.01 -2.25
C ALA A 48 15.04 -1.10 -2.68
N ASP A 49 15.02 -2.22 -1.97
CA ASP A 49 14.18 -3.39 -2.21
C ASP A 49 13.39 -3.74 -0.94
N PRO A 50 12.46 -2.87 -0.49
CA PRO A 50 11.74 -3.07 0.77
C PRO A 50 10.75 -4.23 0.67
N GLU A 51 10.77 -5.12 1.67
CA GLU A 51 9.82 -6.24 1.84
C GLU A 51 8.80 -5.91 2.94
N PHE A 52 7.60 -5.47 2.55
CA PHE A 52 6.56 -5.06 3.47
C PHE A 52 5.84 -6.23 4.15
N SER A 53 5.59 -7.32 3.40
CA SER A 53 4.80 -8.48 3.85
C SER A 53 3.51 -8.10 4.60
N ALA A 54 2.86 -7.02 4.18
CA ALA A 54 1.71 -6.45 4.86
C ALA A 54 0.42 -7.02 4.27
N ILE A 55 -0.43 -7.60 5.14
CA ILE A 55 -1.70 -8.20 4.76
C ILE A 55 -2.83 -7.44 5.43
N ASN A 56 -3.75 -6.91 4.63
CA ASN A 56 -5.01 -6.38 5.12
C ASN A 56 -6.18 -7.15 4.49
N SER A 57 -7.22 -7.35 5.30
CA SER A 57 -8.43 -8.07 4.90
C SER A 57 -9.67 -7.29 5.28
N TRP A 58 -10.62 -7.16 4.35
CA TRP A 58 -11.92 -6.53 4.59
C TRP A 58 -13.03 -7.54 4.33
N ILE A 59 -14.03 -7.51 5.19
CA ILE A 59 -15.32 -8.12 4.92
C ILE A 59 -16.10 -7.12 4.08
N LEU A 60 -16.45 -7.53 2.87
CA LEU A 60 -17.13 -6.66 1.93
C LEU A 60 -18.64 -6.63 2.23
N PRO A 61 -19.27 -5.44 2.25
CA PRO A 61 -20.73 -5.35 2.33
C PRO A 61 -21.36 -6.00 1.10
N ILE A 62 -22.55 -6.58 1.26
CA ILE A 62 -23.29 -7.14 0.14
C ILE A 62 -24.28 -6.07 -0.33
N GLY A 63 -24.21 -5.67 -1.58
CA GLY A 63 -25.13 -4.69 -2.14
C GLY A 63 -24.73 -4.22 -3.54
N ASP A 64 -25.67 -3.58 -4.22
CA ASP A 64 -25.48 -3.08 -5.58
C ASP A 64 -24.46 -1.93 -5.63
N GLU A 65 -24.38 -1.10 -4.59
CA GLU A 65 -23.40 0.00 -4.50
C GLU A 65 -21.96 -0.50 -4.55
N LEU A 66 -21.64 -1.55 -3.79
CA LEU A 66 -20.31 -2.16 -3.85
C LEU A 66 -20.07 -2.81 -5.23
N ASN A 67 -21.08 -3.47 -5.80
CA ASN A 67 -20.95 -4.08 -7.13
C ASN A 67 -20.64 -3.03 -8.20
N ASP A 68 -21.30 -1.88 -8.16
CA ASP A 68 -21.10 -0.77 -9.11
C ASP A 68 -19.74 -0.10 -8.89
N TYR A 69 -19.32 0.07 -7.63
CA TYR A 69 -17.97 0.51 -7.30
C TYR A 69 -16.93 -0.45 -7.90
N LEU A 70 -17.03 -1.76 -7.63
CA LEU A 70 -16.05 -2.74 -8.10
C LEU A 70 -15.98 -2.86 -9.64
N ARG A 71 -17.04 -2.48 -10.37
CA ARG A 71 -17.06 -2.46 -11.84
C ARG A 71 -16.25 -1.32 -12.45
N SER A 72 -16.07 -0.22 -11.72
CA SER A 72 -15.49 1.02 -12.24
C SER A 72 -14.27 1.49 -11.47
N ALA A 73 -14.06 1.00 -10.26
CA ALA A 73 -12.98 1.41 -9.38
C ALA A 73 -11.64 0.82 -9.82
N GLU A 74 -10.60 1.61 -9.59
CA GLU A 74 -9.21 1.21 -9.67
C GLU A 74 -8.57 1.42 -8.29
N ILE A 75 -7.86 0.41 -7.80
CA ILE A 75 -7.09 0.56 -6.55
C ILE A 75 -5.71 1.09 -6.93
N THR A 76 -5.37 2.28 -6.44
CA THR A 76 -4.05 2.87 -6.63
C THR A 76 -3.16 2.58 -5.42
N PHE A 77 -2.01 1.96 -5.67
CA PHE A 77 -0.97 1.75 -4.66
C PHE A 77 0.11 2.83 -4.81
N ASN A 78 0.23 3.70 -3.81
CA ASN A 78 1.21 4.78 -3.82
C ASN A 78 2.41 4.39 -2.95
N VAL A 79 3.61 4.39 -3.54
CA VAL A 79 4.86 4.26 -2.79
C VAL A 79 5.27 5.65 -2.31
N ILE A 80 5.28 5.87 -1.01
CA ILE A 80 5.58 7.15 -0.38
C ILE A 80 6.95 7.09 0.27
N GLU A 81 7.79 8.09 0.01
CA GLU A 81 9.02 8.32 0.75
C GLU A 81 8.70 8.99 2.10
N ASP A 82 9.11 8.36 3.20
CA ASP A 82 9.02 8.92 4.54
C ASP A 82 10.28 9.72 4.88
N TYR A 83 10.13 11.04 4.94
CA TYR A 83 11.19 11.96 5.34
C TYR A 83 11.28 12.14 6.86
N ASN A 84 10.37 11.54 7.62
CA ASN A 84 10.43 11.55 9.08
C ASN A 84 11.41 10.48 9.55
N GLU A 85 12.70 10.69 9.29
CA GLU A 85 13.73 10.02 10.06
C GLU A 85 13.51 10.43 11.52
N ARG A 86 12.83 9.59 12.31
CA ARG A 86 13.02 9.59 13.76
C ARG A 86 14.49 9.27 13.96
N THR A 87 15.29 10.32 14.03
CA THR A 87 16.65 10.32 14.54
C THR A 87 16.63 9.52 15.84
N GLY A 88 17.15 8.31 15.78
CA GLY A 88 17.54 7.57 16.98
C GLY A 88 18.70 8.28 17.66
#